data_AF-A0ABD1N983-F1
#
_entry.id   AF-A0ABD1N983-F1
#
_cell.length_a   1.000
_cell.length_b   1.000
_cell.length_c   1.000
_cell.angle_alpha   90.00
_cell.angle_beta   90.00
_cell.angle_gamma   90.00
#
_symmetry.space_group_name_H-M   'P 1'
#
loop_
_entity.id
_entity.type
_entity.pdbx_description
1 polymer ?
#
loop_
_entity_poly.entity_id
_entity_poly.type
_entity_poly.pdbx_seq_one_letter_code
_entity_poly.pdbx_strand_id
1 'polypeptide(L)'
;MLALERGHTSEKELFDVFEKSLQCTFSTLDEYLDLFLTRVDGLRRRMTSTGEEDLEYKIVRETFQRASDYLSPYLKNTEGLLRLYAYWAHLETKLGKDIVAARRVWENCLKICGSMLDAWNCYIAMEVELGHINEARSIYKRCYSKRFSGTGSEVESALCYF
;
A
#
# COMPACT_ATOMS: atom_id res chain seq x y z
N MET A 1 -2.84 -1.13 20.12
CA MET A 1 -4.18 -1.43 19.55
C MET A 1 -4.59 -2.89 19.65
N LEU A 2 -3.69 -3.87 19.45
CA LEU A 2 -4.01 -5.31 19.52
C LEU A 2 -4.72 -5.81 20.80
N ALA A 3 -4.46 -5.19 21.96
CA ALA A 3 -5.12 -5.56 23.22
C ALA A 3 -6.60 -5.11 23.28
N LEU A 4 -6.93 -3.97 22.66
CA LEU A 4 -8.30 -3.44 22.59
C LEU A 4 -9.16 -4.23 21.61
N GLU A 5 -8.56 -4.68 20.50
CA GLU A 5 -9.23 -5.55 19.51
C GLU A 5 -9.69 -6.88 20.12
N ARG A 6 -8.95 -7.43 21.09
CA ARG A 6 -9.34 -8.65 21.82
C ARG A 6 -10.50 -8.43 22.80
N GLY A 7 -10.76 -7.18 23.18
CA GLY A 7 -11.81 -6.79 24.13
C GLY A 7 -13.19 -6.54 23.52
N HIS A 8 -13.41 -6.82 22.23
CA HIS A 8 -14.67 -6.48 21.51
C HIS A 8 -15.02 -4.97 21.57
N THR A 9 -14.01 -4.13 21.71
CA THR A 9 -14.11 -2.66 21.68
C THR A 9 -14.75 -2.19 20.36
N SER A 10 -15.59 -1.16 20.43
CA SER A 10 -16.32 -0.65 19.25
C SER A 10 -15.38 -0.03 18.21
N GLU A 11 -15.79 -0.03 16.94
CA GLU A 11 -15.01 0.58 15.84
C GLU A 11 -14.65 2.04 16.14
N LYS A 12 -15.62 2.77 16.72
CA LYS A 12 -15.49 4.17 17.11
C LYS A 12 -14.38 4.40 18.13
N GLU A 13 -14.29 3.56 19.15
CA GLU A 13 -13.24 3.68 20.17
C GLU A 13 -11.85 3.36 19.60
N LEU A 14 -11.74 2.39 18.69
CA LEU A 14 -10.49 2.11 17.99
C LEU A 14 -10.06 3.27 17.09
N PHE A 15 -11.02 3.91 16.41
CA PHE A 15 -10.77 5.13 15.64
C PHE A 15 -10.30 6.28 16.54
N ASP A 16 -10.95 6.51 17.68
CA ASP A 16 -10.56 7.58 18.62
C ASP A 16 -9.14 7.36 19.17
N VAL A 17 -8.77 6.11 19.48
CA VAL A 17 -7.40 5.77 19.92
C VAL A 17 -6.39 6.00 18.79
N PHE A 18 -6.75 5.67 17.55
CA PHE A 18 -5.90 5.90 16.38
C PHE A 18 -5.68 7.41 16.13
N GLU A 19 -6.73 8.23 16.16
CA GLU A 19 -6.61 9.68 15.99
C GLU A 19 -5.76 10.32 17.09
N LYS A 20 -5.94 9.89 18.35
CA LYS A 20 -5.07 10.34 19.47
C LYS A 20 -3.62 9.93 19.27
N SER A 21 -3.39 8.73 18.74
CA SER A 21 -2.04 8.24 18.46
C SER A 21 -1.37 9.05 17.34
N LEU A 22 -2.10 9.42 16.29
CA LEU A 22 -1.58 10.29 15.22
C LEU A 22 -1.17 11.69 15.71
N GLN A 23 -1.79 12.19 16.78
CA GLN A 23 -1.43 13.47 17.41
C GLN A 23 -0.17 13.38 18.27
N CYS A 24 0.32 12.18 18.56
CA CYS A 24 1.60 12.00 19.23
C CYS A 24 2.75 12.31 18.27
N THR A 25 3.81 12.92 18.81
CA THR A 25 5.08 13.09 18.10
C THR A 25 5.84 11.78 18.16
N PHE A 26 5.75 10.99 17.09
CA PHE A 26 6.61 9.83 16.92
C PHE A 26 8.02 10.27 16.51
N SER A 27 8.99 9.41 16.78
CA SER A 27 10.41 9.73 16.57
C SER A 27 10.82 9.54 15.12
N THR A 28 10.16 8.63 14.41
CA THR A 28 10.48 8.28 13.02
C THR A 28 9.22 8.19 12.16
N LEU A 29 9.40 8.33 10.84
CA LEU A 29 8.31 8.16 9.87
C LEU A 29 7.85 6.71 9.75
N ASP A 30 8.73 5.75 10.05
CA ASP A 30 8.39 4.32 10.06
C ASP A 30 7.39 3.98 11.18
N GLU A 31 7.47 4.66 12.33
CA GLU A 31 6.48 4.51 13.42
C GLU A 31 5.08 4.97 12.97
N TYR A 32 5.00 6.05 12.20
CA TYR A 32 3.73 6.49 11.61
C TYR A 32 3.22 5.46 10.59
N LEU A 33 4.09 4.92 9.73
CA LEU A 33 3.74 3.87 8.78
C LEU A 33 3.20 2.62 9.50
N ASP A 34 3.89 2.15 10.54
CA ASP A 34 3.49 0.99 11.33
C ASP A 34 2.15 1.23 12.06
N LEU A 35 1.87 2.46 12.50
CA LEU A 35 0.57 2.82 13.07
C LEU A 35 -0.57 2.66 12.04
N PHE A 36 -0.39 3.15 10.82
CA PHE A 36 -1.37 2.99 9.74
C PHE A 36 -1.54 1.52 9.35
N LEU A 37 -0.45 0.75 9.20
CA LEU A 37 -0.50 -0.68 8.91
C LEU A 37 -1.22 -1.46 10.01
N THR A 38 -0.94 -1.15 11.28
CA THR A 38 -1.62 -1.76 12.43
C THR A 38 -3.12 -1.50 12.39
N ARG A 39 -3.54 -0.29 12.02
CA ARG A 39 -4.96 0.07 11.89
C ARG A 39 -5.64 -0.74 10.77
N VAL A 40 -5.02 -0.83 9.60
CA VAL A 40 -5.53 -1.61 8.46
C VAL A 40 -5.64 -3.09 8.83
N ASP A 41 -4.62 -3.64 9.48
CA ASP A 41 -4.63 -5.03 9.93
C ASP A 41 -5.74 -5.32 10.93
N GLY A 42 -6.02 -4.38 11.84
CA GLY A 42 -7.15 -4.43 12.76
C GLY A 42 -8.49 -4.47 12.04
N LEU A 43 -8.67 -3.59 11.03
CA LEU A 43 -9.87 -3.57 10.19
C LEU A 43 -10.02 -4.89 9.41
N ARG A 44 -8.96 -5.36 8.77
CA ARG A 44 -8.95 -6.62 7.99
C ARG A 44 -9.36 -7.82 8.83
N ARG A 45 -8.88 -7.93 10.08
CA ARG A 45 -9.25 -9.03 10.98
C ARG A 45 -10.73 -9.04 11.33
N ARG A 46 -11.36 -7.86 11.42
CA ARG A 46 -12.79 -7.73 11.75
C ARG A 46 -13.70 -8.07 10.57
N MET A 47 -13.30 -7.73 9.34
CA MET A 47 -14.04 -8.09 8.11
C MET A 47 -14.34 -9.58 8.00
N THR A 48 -13.40 -10.42 8.38
CA THR A 48 -13.57 -11.88 8.41
C THR A 48 -14.67 -12.37 9.37
N SER A 49 -15.18 -11.52 10.27
CA SER A 49 -16.13 -11.87 11.32
C SER A 49 -17.55 -11.33 11.11
N THR A 50 -17.74 -10.23 10.37
CA THR A 50 -18.99 -9.46 10.39
C THR A 50 -19.87 -9.61 9.15
N GLY A 51 -19.37 -10.15 8.03
CA GLY A 51 -20.17 -10.38 6.82
C GLY A 51 -20.61 -9.12 6.05
N GLU A 52 -20.39 -7.92 6.60
CA GLU A 52 -20.59 -6.61 5.95
C GLU A 52 -19.30 -6.12 5.25
N GLU A 53 -18.78 -6.95 4.34
CA GLU A 53 -17.44 -6.76 3.74
C GLU A 53 -17.28 -5.42 3.00
N ASP A 54 -18.31 -4.94 2.30
CA ASP A 54 -18.24 -3.72 1.47
C ASP A 54 -18.07 -2.42 2.28
N LEU A 55 -18.79 -2.29 3.40
CA LEU A 55 -18.74 -1.09 4.26
C LEU A 55 -17.41 -0.99 4.99
N GLU A 56 -16.95 -2.11 5.54
CA GLU A 56 -15.67 -2.17 6.24
C GLU A 56 -14.49 -1.96 5.26
N TYR A 57 -14.59 -2.49 4.04
CA TYR A 57 -13.54 -2.31 3.03
C TYR A 57 -13.40 -0.85 2.57
N LYS A 58 -14.50 -0.10 2.54
CA LYS A 58 -14.46 1.35 2.31
C LYS A 58 -13.62 2.08 3.35
N ILE A 59 -13.73 1.72 4.63
CA ILE A 59 -12.94 2.31 5.72
C ILE A 59 -11.45 1.99 5.54
N VAL A 60 -11.11 0.79 5.06
CA VAL A 60 -9.72 0.44 4.73
C VAL A 60 -9.16 1.30 3.60
N ARG A 61 -9.92 1.50 2.51
CA ARG A 61 -9.52 2.39 1.41
C ARG A 61 -9.31 3.82 1.89
N GLU A 62 -10.22 4.34 2.71
CA GLU A 62 -10.12 5.69 3.29
C GLU A 62 -8.88 5.81 4.20
N THR A 63 -8.59 4.78 4.99
CA THR A 63 -7.40 4.76 5.87
C THR A 63 -6.10 4.79 5.05
N PHE A 64 -6.01 4.01 3.97
CA PHE A 64 -4.85 4.04 3.07
C PHE A 64 -4.69 5.36 2.34
N GLN A 65 -5.79 5.95 1.86
CA GLN A 65 -5.76 7.26 1.22
C GLN A 65 -5.21 8.31 2.18
N ARG A 66 -5.69 8.32 3.44
CA ARG A 66 -5.19 9.21 4.49
C ARG A 66 -3.71 8.98 4.78
N ALA A 67 -3.28 7.72 4.85
CA ALA A 67 -1.87 7.36 5.06
C ALA A 67 -0.98 7.90 3.93
N SER A 68 -1.40 7.71 2.68
CA SER A 68 -0.69 8.24 1.51
C SER A 68 -0.61 9.76 1.54
N ASP A 69 -1.73 10.44 1.81
CA ASP A 69 -1.77 11.90 1.81
C ASP A 69 -0.89 12.49 2.91
N TYR A 70 -0.85 11.83 4.08
CA TYR A 70 -0.02 12.23 5.21
C TYR A 70 1.48 11.96 4.98
N LEU A 71 1.83 10.79 4.42
CA LEU A 71 3.22 10.34 4.30
C LEU A 71 3.91 10.80 3.01
N SER A 72 3.16 11.02 1.93
CA SER A 72 3.72 11.38 0.62
C SER A 72 4.61 12.64 0.58
N PRO A 73 4.42 13.68 1.42
CA PRO A 73 5.33 14.82 1.44
C PRO A 73 6.71 14.46 2.01
N TYR A 74 6.77 13.50 2.93
CA TYR A 74 7.96 13.16 3.70
C TYR A 74 8.71 11.93 3.15
N LEU A 75 8.01 11.02 2.48
CA LEU A 75 8.51 9.70 2.06
C LEU A 75 8.58 9.54 0.53
N LYS A 76 8.86 10.62 -0.21
CA LYS A 76 9.03 10.53 -1.67
C LYS A 76 10.20 9.61 -2.01
N ASN A 77 9.95 8.62 -2.87
CA ASN A 77 10.95 7.65 -3.33
C ASN A 77 11.62 6.85 -2.20
N THR A 78 10.89 6.53 -1.12
CA THR A 78 11.38 5.63 -0.06
C THR A 78 10.72 4.26 -0.15
N GLU A 79 11.44 3.24 0.35
CA GLU A 79 10.94 1.87 0.43
C GLU A 79 9.70 1.76 1.34
N GLY A 80 9.62 2.55 2.41
CA GLY A 80 8.47 2.57 3.31
C GLY A 80 7.16 2.97 2.61
N LEU A 81 7.20 3.98 1.74
CA LEU A 81 6.04 4.37 0.95
C LEU A 81 5.69 3.28 -0.08
N LEU A 82 6.69 2.69 -0.74
CA LEU A 82 6.46 1.56 -1.65
C LEU A 82 5.79 0.39 -0.93
N ARG A 83 6.21 0.04 0.28
CA ARG A 83 5.61 -1.03 1.09
C ARG A 83 4.13 -0.75 1.41
N LEU A 84 3.78 0.51 1.73
CA LEU A 84 2.39 0.91 1.94
C LEU A 84 1.54 0.68 0.68
N TYR A 85 2.02 1.13 -0.47
CA TYR A 85 1.32 0.99 -1.76
C TYR A 85 1.21 -0.47 -2.22
N ALA A 86 2.27 -1.25 -2.05
CA ALA A 86 2.26 -2.68 -2.35
C ALA A 86 1.22 -3.43 -1.50
N TYR A 87 1.16 -3.12 -0.20
CA TYR A 87 0.16 -3.72 0.69
C TYR A 87 -1.27 -3.30 0.31
N TRP A 88 -1.48 -2.03 -0.02
CA TRP A 88 -2.79 -1.56 -0.47
C TRP A 88 -3.24 -2.27 -1.75
N ALA A 89 -2.41 -2.32 -2.79
CA ALA A 89 -2.74 -3.00 -4.04
C ALA A 89 -2.99 -4.51 -3.83
N HIS A 90 -2.26 -5.14 -2.93
CA HIS A 90 -2.49 -6.54 -2.56
C HIS A 90 -3.87 -6.75 -1.91
N LEU A 91 -4.33 -5.81 -1.08
CA LEU A 91 -5.66 -5.89 -0.48
C LEU A 91 -6.76 -5.59 -1.51
N GLU A 92 -6.54 -4.68 -2.46
CA GLU A 92 -7.49 -4.41 -3.57
C GLU A 92 -7.71 -5.64 -4.44
N THR A 93 -6.64 -6.38 -4.75
CA THR A 93 -6.74 -7.61 -5.54
C THR A 93 -7.35 -8.76 -4.75
N LYS A 94 -6.98 -8.96 -3.47
CA LYS A 94 -7.46 -10.10 -2.68
C LYS A 94 -8.84 -9.91 -2.05
N LEU A 95 -9.08 -8.77 -1.42
CA LEU A 95 -10.33 -8.49 -0.69
C LEU A 95 -11.32 -7.76 -1.58
N GLY A 96 -10.90 -6.65 -2.19
CA GLY A 96 -11.76 -5.86 -3.06
C GLY A 96 -12.11 -6.54 -4.38
N LYS A 97 -11.30 -7.53 -4.81
CA LYS A 97 -11.38 -8.18 -6.14
C LYS A 97 -11.44 -7.17 -7.29
N ASP A 98 -10.91 -5.96 -7.06
CA ASP A 98 -10.99 -4.83 -7.96
C ASP A 98 -9.59 -4.52 -8.50
N ILE A 99 -9.30 -5.12 -9.66
CA ILE A 99 -8.02 -4.99 -10.33
C ILE A 99 -7.85 -3.56 -10.88
N VAL A 100 -8.95 -2.88 -11.23
CA VAL A 100 -8.90 -1.50 -11.73
C VAL A 100 -8.51 -0.55 -10.60
N ALA A 101 -9.05 -0.75 -9.39
CA ALA A 101 -8.61 -0.03 -8.20
C ALA A 101 -7.13 -0.33 -7.87
N ALA A 102 -6.71 -1.59 -7.92
CA ALA A 102 -5.31 -1.97 -7.68
C ALA A 102 -4.34 -1.28 -8.67
N ARG A 103 -4.69 -1.24 -9.97
CA ARG A 103 -3.93 -0.50 -10.98
C ARG A 103 -3.88 0.99 -10.68
N ARG A 104 -5.00 1.58 -10.25
CA ARG A 104 -5.06 3.00 -9.87
C ARG A 104 -4.13 3.31 -8.68
N VAL A 105 -4.06 2.41 -7.70
CA VAL A 105 -3.13 2.50 -6.57
C VAL A 105 -1.68 2.51 -7.07
N TRP A 106 -1.31 1.59 -7.97
CA TRP A 106 0.03 1.57 -8.57
C TRP A 106 0.34 2.79 -9.43
N GLU A 107 -0.60 3.26 -10.24
CA GLU A 107 -0.42 4.49 -11.02
C GLU A 107 -0.22 5.71 -10.11
N ASN A 108 -0.86 5.76 -8.94
CA ASN A 108 -0.60 6.79 -7.96
C ASN A 108 0.78 6.64 -7.29
N CYS A 109 1.16 5.40 -6.95
CA CYS A 109 2.50 5.08 -6.46
C CYS A 109 3.57 5.57 -7.43
N LEU A 110 3.43 5.31 -8.73
CA LEU A 110 4.38 5.73 -9.76
C LEU A 110 4.46 7.25 -9.97
N LYS A 111 3.47 8.03 -9.52
CA LYS A 111 3.58 9.50 -9.52
C LYS A 111 4.53 9.98 -8.42
N ILE A 112 4.63 9.24 -7.31
CA ILE A 112 5.42 9.62 -6.13
C ILE A 112 6.78 8.92 -6.12
N CYS A 113 6.80 7.62 -6.38
CA CYS A 113 7.96 6.71 -6.37
C CYS A 113 8.44 6.33 -7.78
N GLY A 114 8.04 7.08 -8.82
CA GLY A 114 8.25 6.70 -10.22
C GLY A 114 9.70 6.70 -10.70
N SER A 115 10.67 7.14 -9.89
CA SER A 115 12.10 7.01 -10.15
C SER A 115 12.73 5.77 -9.53
N MET A 116 12.01 5.04 -8.66
CA MET A 116 12.48 3.77 -8.11
C MET A 116 12.14 2.64 -9.07
N LEU A 117 13.14 1.85 -9.47
CA LEU A 117 12.91 0.67 -10.32
C LEU A 117 12.01 -0.35 -9.60
N ASP A 118 12.17 -0.49 -8.28
CA ASP A 118 11.38 -1.41 -7.47
C ASP A 118 9.87 -1.13 -7.54
N ALA A 119 9.47 0.14 -7.61
CA ALA A 119 8.07 0.51 -7.75
C ALA A 119 7.46 -0.01 -9.07
N TRP A 120 8.24 0.00 -10.15
CA TRP A 120 7.83 -0.58 -11.42
C TRP A 120 7.82 -2.10 -11.39
N ASN A 121 8.84 -2.71 -10.79
CA ASN A 121 8.94 -4.16 -10.66
C ASN A 121 7.76 -4.74 -9.86
N CYS A 122 7.40 -4.13 -8.74
CA CYS A 122 6.25 -4.56 -7.94
C CYS A 122 4.92 -4.46 -8.72
N TYR A 123 4.73 -3.40 -9.51
CA TYR A 123 3.52 -3.27 -10.33
C TYR A 123 3.47 -4.33 -11.44
N ILE A 124 4.60 -4.57 -12.12
CA ILE A 124 4.70 -5.62 -13.15
C ILE A 124 4.48 -7.01 -12.52
N ALA A 125 5.07 -7.28 -11.36
CA ALA A 125 4.91 -8.53 -10.64
C ALA A 125 3.42 -8.82 -10.35
N MET A 126 2.67 -7.82 -9.87
CA MET A 126 1.23 -7.96 -9.66
C MET A 126 0.48 -8.32 -10.96
N GLU A 127 0.76 -7.65 -12.08
CA GLU A 127 0.10 -7.98 -13.35
C GLU A 127 0.47 -9.37 -13.88
N VAL A 128 1.71 -9.80 -13.66
CA VAL A 128 2.17 -11.16 -14.03
C VAL A 128 1.50 -12.22 -13.16
N GLU A 129 1.39 -12.00 -11.85
CA GLU A 129 0.68 -12.90 -10.92
C GLU A 129 -0.80 -13.06 -11.30
N LEU A 130 -1.43 -11.99 -11.81
CA LEU A 130 -2.81 -12.02 -12.30
C LEU A 130 -2.94 -12.58 -13.72
N GLY A 131 -1.84 -12.93 -14.39
CA GLY A 131 -1.83 -13.45 -15.76
C GLY A 131 -2.03 -12.40 -16.86
N HIS A 132 -1.98 -11.10 -16.53
CA HIS A 132 -2.15 -9.99 -17.47
C HIS A 132 -0.86 -9.63 -18.20
N ILE A 133 -0.33 -10.58 -18.96
CA ILE A 133 0.99 -10.46 -19.61
C ILE A 133 1.07 -9.28 -20.58
N ASN A 134 -0.03 -8.92 -21.26
CA ASN A 134 -0.04 -7.78 -22.19
C ASN A 134 0.15 -6.45 -21.45
N GLU A 135 -0.52 -6.28 -20.31
CA GLU A 135 -0.37 -5.07 -19.47
C GLU A 135 1.01 -5.02 -18.84
N ALA A 136 1.50 -6.15 -18.30
CA ALA A 136 2.85 -6.26 -17.76
C ALA A 136 3.92 -5.82 -18.80
N ARG A 137 3.79 -6.24 -20.06
CA ARG A 137 4.68 -5.80 -21.15
C ARG A 137 4.57 -4.31 -21.45
N SER A 138 3.35 -3.76 -21.44
CA SER A 138 3.11 -2.34 -21.64
C SER A 138 3.80 -1.49 -20.56
N ILE A 139 3.63 -1.90 -19.29
CA ILE A 139 4.25 -1.26 -18.14
C ILE A 139 5.78 -1.39 -18.20
N TYR A 140 6.31 -2.57 -18.53
CA TYR A 140 7.75 -2.79 -18.70
C TYR A 140 8.34 -1.87 -19.79
N LYS A 141 7.67 -1.74 -20.93
CA LYS A 141 8.11 -0.82 -22.01
C LYS A 141 8.11 0.63 -21.53
N ARG A 142 7.09 1.04 -20.76
CA ARG A 142 7.00 2.38 -20.16
C ARG A 142 8.12 2.63 -19.15
N CYS A 143 8.42 1.64 -18.31
CA CYS A 143 9.53 1.65 -17.37
C CYS A 143 10.87 1.87 -18.09
N TYR A 144 11.17 1.06 -19.10
CA TYR A 144 12.43 1.15 -19.85
C TYR A 144 12.59 2.46 -20.64
N SER A 145 11.48 3.08 -21.05
CA SER A 145 11.51 4.40 -21.71
C SER A 145 11.86 5.54 -20.75
N LYS A 146 11.62 5.37 -19.44
CA LYS A 146 12.12 6.28 -18.42
C LYS A 146 13.61 6.01 -18.24
N ARG A 147 14.44 6.96 -18.64
CA ARG A 147 15.86 6.95 -18.30
C ARG A 147 15.99 7.15 -16.80
N PHE A 148 16.16 6.08 -16.04
CA PHE A 148 16.54 6.17 -14.64
C PHE A 148 17.93 6.82 -14.58
N SER A 149 18.08 7.85 -13.76
CA SER A 149 19.34 8.59 -13.62
C SER A 149 20.35 7.71 -12.90
N GLY A 150 21.15 6.98 -13.68
CA GLY A 150 22.30 6.22 -13.21
C GLY A 150 22.14 4.71 -13.34
N THR A 151 22.32 4.21 -14.56
CA THR A 151 23.21 3.09 -14.96
C THR A 151 22.81 2.64 -16.37
N GLY A 152 23.63 2.97 -17.36
CA GLY A 152 23.76 2.07 -18.51
C GLY A 152 24.54 0.86 -17.99
N SER A 153 24.02 -0.35 -18.23
CA SER A 153 24.40 -1.62 -17.59
C SER A 153 24.26 -1.58 -16.07
N GLU A 154 23.20 -2.14 -15.48
CA GLU A 154 23.14 -3.58 -15.18
C GLU A 154 21.67 -3.99 -15.02
N VAL A 155 21.28 -5.05 -15.72
CA VAL A 155 19.99 -5.70 -15.56
C VAL A 155 20.17 -6.72 -14.43
N GLU A 156 20.17 -6.25 -13.17
CA GLU A 156 20.29 -7.15 -12.04
C GLU A 156 18.91 -7.44 -11.44
N SER A 157 18.62 -8.75 -11.41
CA SER A 157 17.34 -9.33 -11.03
C SER A 157 17.13 -9.16 -9.53
N ALA A 158 16.42 -8.12 -9.12
CA ALA A 158 15.91 -8.01 -7.75
C ALA A 158 14.59 -8.78 -7.65
N LEU A 159 14.69 -10.03 -7.20
CA LEU A 159 13.58 -10.81 -6.69
C LEU A 159 12.94 -10.06 -5.51
N CYS A 160 11.70 -9.61 -5.66
CA CYS A 160 10.85 -9.28 -4.50
C CYS A 160 10.57 -10.57 -3.74
N TYR A 161 11.40 -10.86 -2.73
CA TYR A 161 11.05 -11.81 -1.69
C TYR A 161 9.98 -11.17 -0.81
N PHE A 162 8.82 -11.83 -0.76
CA PHE A 162 7.80 -11.64 0.27
C PHE A 162 8.29 -12.17 1.63
#